data_AF-A0A7S2PNQ2-F1
#
_entry.id   AF-A0A7S2PNQ2-F1
#
_cell.length_a   1.000
_cell.length_b   1.000
_cell.length_c   1.000
_cell.angle_alpha   90.00
_cell.angle_beta   90.00
_cell.angle_gamma   90.00
#
_symmetry.space_group_name_H-M   'P 1'
#
loop_
_entity.id
_entity.type
_entity.pdbx_description
1 polymer ?
#
loop_
_entity_poly.entity_id
_entity_poly.type
_entity_poly.pdbx_seq_one_letter_code
_entity_poly.pdbx_strand_id
1 'polypeptide(L)'
;IEADEKAGITTLALCLGFKGSRILYVLMLLATYGSVFYFAYEQYVGLALVALSIPIAAGLCGNYTKEKVHNMDEETAKFHMMFGLLMTVGIKATPYIQEYIR
;
A
#
# COMPACT_ATOMS: atom_id res chain seq x y z
N ILE A 1 -14.44 -13.18 1.26
CA ILE A 1 -15.16 -13.61 2.48
C ILE A 1 -16.24 -14.64 2.15
N GLU A 2 -17.38 -14.28 1.56
CA GLU A 2 -18.46 -15.27 1.30
C GLU A 2 -18.03 -16.41 0.37
N ALA A 3 -17.24 -16.12 -0.66
CA ALA A 3 -16.69 -17.14 -1.55
C ALA A 3 -15.71 -18.07 -0.80
N ASP A 4 -14.83 -17.50 0.03
CA ASP A 4 -13.85 -18.24 0.83
C ASP A 4 -14.53 -19.14 1.86
N GLU A 5 -15.59 -18.63 2.51
CA GLU A 5 -16.42 -19.37 3.46
C GLU A 5 -17.08 -20.58 2.80
N LYS A 6 -17.70 -20.37 1.62
CA LYS A 6 -18.30 -21.45 0.83
C LYS A 6 -17.28 -22.47 0.34
N ALA A 7 -16.04 -22.04 0.11
CA ALA A 7 -14.93 -22.91 -0.29
C ALA A 7 -14.25 -23.62 0.90
N GLY A 8 -14.67 -23.36 2.15
CA GLY A 8 -14.05 -23.92 3.36
C GLY A 8 -12.65 -23.36 3.64
N ILE A 9 -12.29 -22.21 3.05
CA ILE A 9 -10.98 -21.59 3.21
C ILE A 9 -11.01 -20.65 4.42
N THR A 10 -10.13 -20.91 5.38
CA THR A 10 -9.95 -20.01 6.53
C THR A 10 -8.98 -18.88 6.14
N THR A 11 -9.51 -17.67 5.99
CA THR A 11 -8.72 -16.46 5.73
C THR A 11 -8.73 -15.50 6.92
N LEU A 12 -7.74 -14.61 7.01
CA LEU A 12 -7.75 -13.53 8.00
C LEU A 12 -9.03 -12.70 7.93
N ALA A 13 -9.58 -12.51 6.72
CA ALA A 13 -10.80 -11.76 6.52
C ALA A 13 -12.04 -12.47 7.11
N LEU A 14 -12.06 -13.80 7.10
CA LEU A 14 -13.08 -14.61 7.75
C LEU A 14 -12.97 -14.49 9.28
N CYS A 15 -11.75 -14.57 9.83
CA CYS A 15 -11.50 -14.49 11.28
C CYS A 15 -11.82 -13.10 11.86
N LEU A 16 -11.50 -12.03 11.14
CA LEU A 16 -11.63 -10.64 11.60
C LEU A 16 -12.97 -10.00 11.24
N GLY A 17 -13.70 -10.58 10.30
CA GLY A 17 -14.87 -9.98 9.67
C GLY A 17 -14.55 -8.69 8.90
N PHE A 18 -15.59 -8.06 8.34
CA PHE A 18 -15.41 -6.90 7.46
C PHE A 18 -14.73 -5.69 8.14
N LYS A 19 -15.16 -5.34 9.36
CA LYS A 19 -14.59 -4.18 10.08
C LYS A 19 -13.12 -4.42 10.48
N GLY A 20 -12.80 -5.60 11.00
CA GLY A 20 -11.42 -5.94 11.36
C GLY A 20 -10.51 -6.00 10.13
N SER A 21 -11.00 -6.56 9.02
CA SER A 21 -10.27 -6.57 7.74
C SER A 21 -9.96 -5.17 7.23
N ARG A 22 -10.93 -4.24 7.33
CA ARG A 22 -10.72 -2.83 6.96
C ARG A 22 -9.62 -2.19 7.80
N ILE A 23 -9.66 -2.39 9.12
CA ILE A 23 -8.64 -1.83 10.03
C ILE A 23 -7.26 -2.40 9.68
N LEU A 24 -7.16 -3.72 9.54
CA LEU A 24 -5.90 -4.37 9.18
C LEU A 24 -5.35 -3.85 7.85
N TYR A 25 -6.20 -3.70 6.84
CA TYR A 25 -5.82 -3.17 5.53
C TYR A 25 -5.23 -1.75 5.63
N VAL A 26 -5.89 -0.85 6.38
CA VAL A 26 -5.39 0.52 6.60
C VAL A 26 -4.07 0.50 7.37
N LEU A 27 -3.94 -0.35 8.40
CA LEU A 27 -2.68 -0.49 9.15
C LEU A 27 -1.53 -0.99 8.27
N MET A 28 -1.79 -1.93 7.35
CA MET A 28 -0.78 -2.40 6.41
C MET A 28 -0.31 -1.29 5.46
N LEU A 29 -1.22 -0.46 4.95
CA LEU A 29 -0.86 0.70 4.13
C LEU A 29 -0.01 1.70 4.93
N LEU A 30 -0.42 2.02 6.17
CA LEU A 30 0.33 2.91 7.04
C LEU A 30 1.73 2.36 7.37
N ALA A 31 1.84 1.07 7.68
CA ALA A 31 3.11 0.42 7.93
C ALA A 31 4.03 0.45 6.70
N THR A 32 3.46 0.24 5.51
CA THR A 32 4.19 0.33 4.24
C THR A 32 4.78 1.72 4.05
N TYR A 33 3.97 2.77 4.13
CA TYR A 33 4.48 4.14 4.00
C TYR A 33 5.44 4.54 5.12
N GLY A 34 5.14 4.15 6.37
CA GLY A 34 6.00 4.43 7.51
C GLY A 34 7.39 3.82 7.34
N SER A 35 7.47 2.56 6.91
CA SER A 35 8.75 1.91 6.64
C SER A 35 9.52 2.57 5.50
N VAL A 36 8.85 2.91 4.39
CA VAL A 36 9.53 3.53 3.24
C VAL A 36 9.99 4.95 3.54
N PHE A 37 9.21 5.75 4.27
CA PHE A 37 9.64 7.09 4.66
C PHE A 37 10.73 7.08 5.73
N TYR A 38 10.75 6.08 6.61
CA TYR A 38 11.88 5.86 7.49
C TYR A 38 13.17 5.63 6.69
N PHE A 39 13.16 4.74 5.69
CA PHE A 39 14.32 4.53 4.81
C PHE A 39 14.68 5.77 3.98
N ALA A 40 13.67 6.52 3.53
CA ALA A 40 13.88 7.75 2.78
C ALA A 40 14.62 8.81 3.60
N TYR A 41 14.28 8.93 4.89
CA TYR A 41 14.93 9.84 5.83
C TYR A 41 16.39 9.46 6.12
N GLU A 42 16.67 8.16 6.27
CA GLU A 42 18.01 7.68 6.63
C GLU A 42 19.03 7.89 5.50
N GLN A 43 18.89 7.18 4.38
CA GLN A 43 19.90 7.16 3.30
C GLN A 43 19.31 6.95 1.90
N TYR A 44 17.98 6.85 1.76
CA TYR A 44 17.35 6.56 0.48
C TYR A 44 16.38 7.65 0.05
N VAL A 45 16.84 8.91 0.00
CA VAL A 45 15.97 10.09 -0.25
C VAL A 45 15.08 9.94 -1.49
N GLY A 46 15.53 9.21 -2.53
CA GLY A 46 14.74 8.94 -3.72
C GLY A 46 13.48 8.11 -3.46
N LEU A 47 13.40 7.38 -2.35
CA LEU A 47 12.18 6.69 -1.90
C LEU A 47 11.04 7.65 -1.57
N ALA A 48 11.30 8.93 -1.29
CA ALA A 48 10.22 9.91 -1.12
C ALA A 48 9.31 10.01 -2.37
N LEU A 49 9.78 9.58 -3.55
CA LEU A 49 8.96 9.48 -4.76
C LEU A 49 7.71 8.60 -4.59
N VAL A 50 7.71 7.61 -3.70
CA VAL A 50 6.50 6.80 -3.46
C VAL A 50 5.34 7.63 -2.90
N ALA A 51 5.61 8.82 -2.34
CA ALA A 51 4.59 9.74 -1.87
C ALA A 51 3.61 10.16 -2.98
N LEU A 52 4.03 10.10 -4.26
CA LEU A 52 3.14 10.37 -5.39
C LEU A 52 1.99 9.35 -5.50
N SER A 53 2.10 8.18 -4.89
CA SER A 53 1.04 7.16 -4.83
C SER A 53 0.07 7.34 -3.64
N ILE A 54 0.29 8.33 -2.76
CA ILE A 54 -0.59 8.60 -1.60
C ILE A 54 -2.04 8.84 -2.00
N PRO A 55 -2.38 9.63 -3.04
CA PRO A 55 -3.78 9.85 -3.42
C PRO A 55 -4.50 8.55 -3.77
N ILE A 56 -3.80 7.60 -4.41
CA ILE A 56 -4.33 6.28 -4.73
C ILE A 56 -4.58 5.49 -3.44
N ALA A 57 -3.59 5.46 -2.53
CA ALA A 57 -3.74 4.78 -1.24
C ALA A 57 -4.87 5.37 -0.37
N ALA A 58 -5.04 6.70 -0.35
CA ALA A 58 -6.15 7.36 0.31
C ALA A 58 -7.50 6.95 -0.31
N GLY A 59 -7.55 6.83 -1.64
CA GLY A 59 -8.68 6.28 -2.38
C GLY A 59 -9.03 4.86 -1.92
N LEU A 60 -8.05 3.98 -1.73
CA LEU A 60 -8.26 2.61 -1.23
C LEU A 60 -8.87 2.60 0.18
N CYS A 61 -8.36 3.43 1.09
CA CYS A 61 -8.91 3.57 2.45
C CYS A 61 -10.37 4.03 2.45
N GLY A 62 -10.72 4.94 1.55
CA GLY A 62 -12.09 5.46 1.38
C GLY A 62 -13.02 4.47 0.67
N ASN A 63 -12.51 3.73 -0.31
CA ASN A 63 -13.27 2.75 -1.10
C ASN A 63 -13.43 1.39 -0.41
N TYR A 64 -12.79 1.15 0.73
CA TYR A 64 -13.01 -0.06 1.54
C TYR A 64 -14.39 -0.03 2.24
N THR A 65 -15.44 -0.20 1.44
CA THR A 65 -16.85 -0.26 1.86
C THR A 65 -17.49 -1.55 1.38
N LYS A 66 -18.60 -1.98 2.00
CA LYS A 66 -19.27 -3.24 1.64
C LYS A 66 -19.65 -3.31 0.15
N GLU A 67 -20.03 -2.17 -0.42
CA GLU A 67 -20.45 -2.06 -1.82
C GLU A 67 -19.28 -2.15 -2.79
N LYS A 68 -18.11 -1.62 -2.42
CA LYS A 68 -16.95 -1.49 -3.31
C LYS A 68 -15.86 -2.52 -3.04
N VAL A 69 -15.98 -3.33 -1.98
CA VAL A 69 -14.96 -4.32 -1.59
C VAL A 69 -14.65 -5.32 -2.69
N HIS A 70 -15.61 -5.62 -3.57
CA HIS A 70 -15.41 -6.54 -4.70
C HIS A 70 -14.39 -6.02 -5.74
N ASN A 71 -14.17 -4.72 -5.83
CA ASN A 71 -13.19 -4.10 -6.73
C ASN A 71 -11.85 -3.80 -6.04
N MET A 72 -11.72 -4.11 -4.74
CA MET A 72 -10.52 -3.75 -3.98
C MET A 72 -9.28 -4.47 -4.49
N ASP A 73 -9.41 -5.68 -5.04
CA ASP A 73 -8.27 -6.44 -5.56
C ASP A 73 -7.64 -5.72 -6.77
N GLU A 74 -8.47 -5.25 -7.70
CA GLU A 74 -8.03 -4.50 -8.87
C GLU A 74 -7.40 -3.16 -8.49
N GLU A 75 -8.06 -2.40 -7.61
CA GLU A 75 -7.56 -1.10 -7.16
C GLU A 75 -6.26 -1.24 -6.36
N THR A 76 -6.13 -2.29 -5.54
CA THR A 76 -4.90 -2.60 -4.80
C THR A 76 -3.78 -3.00 -5.75
N ALA A 77 -4.07 -3.75 -6.82
CA ALA A 77 -3.09 -4.10 -7.84
C ALA A 77 -2.56 -2.85 -8.58
N LYS A 78 -3.44 -1.91 -8.95
CA LYS A 78 -3.05 -0.62 -9.55
C LYS A 78 -2.13 0.17 -8.62
N PHE A 79 -2.47 0.21 -7.34
CA PHE A 79 -1.61 0.82 -6.32
C PHE A 79 -0.24 0.15 -6.24
N HIS A 80 -0.18 -1.18 -6.15
CA HIS A 80 1.10 -1.90 -6.07
C HIS A 80 1.98 -1.69 -7.30
N MET A 81 1.39 -1.66 -8.50
CA MET A 81 2.09 -1.32 -9.75
C MET A 81 2.75 0.06 -9.66
N MET A 82 1.98 1.09 -9.32
CA MET A 82 2.49 2.46 -9.20
C MET A 82 3.54 2.58 -8.09
N PHE A 83 3.25 2.02 -6.92
CA PHE A 83 4.15 2.05 -5.77
C PHE A 83 5.49 1.37 -6.08
N GLY A 84 5.45 0.16 -6.65
CA GLY A 84 6.63 -0.62 -7.00
C GLY A 84 7.48 0.06 -8.07
N LEU A 85 6.85 0.68 -9.07
CA LEU A 85 7.55 1.47 -10.09
C LEU A 85 8.27 2.66 -9.46
N LEU A 86 7.56 3.48 -8.68
CA LEU A 86 8.12 4.66 -8.01
C LEU A 86 9.24 4.27 -7.04
N MET A 87 9.08 3.18 -6.29
CA MET A 87 10.09 2.66 -5.38
C MET A 87 11.36 2.24 -6.15
N THR A 88 11.20 1.48 -7.23
CA THR A 88 12.33 1.00 -8.06
C THR A 88 13.11 2.18 -8.66
N VAL A 89 12.40 3.15 -9.22
CA VAL A 89 13.00 4.37 -9.76
C VAL A 89 13.67 5.17 -8.63
N GLY A 90 13.03 5.32 -7.48
CA GLY A 90 13.56 6.03 -6.32
C GLY A 90 14.86 5.43 -5.78
N ILE A 91 14.95 4.10 -5.68
CA ILE A 91 16.19 3.42 -5.29
C ILE A 91 17.31 3.72 -6.30
N LYS A 92 17.03 3.66 -7.60
CA LYS A 92 18.03 3.95 -8.64
C LYS A 92 18.42 5.42 -8.70
N ALA A 93 17.48 6.33 -8.44
CA ALA A 93 17.72 7.77 -8.43
C ALA A 93 18.46 8.27 -7.18
N THR A 94 18.40 7.51 -6.08
CA THR A 94 18.93 7.91 -4.76
C THR A 94 20.38 8.44 -4.82
N PRO A 95 21.36 7.75 -5.42
CA PRO A 95 22.74 8.23 -5.45
C PRO A 95 22.87 9.59 -6.14
N TYR A 96 22.14 9.79 -7.23
CA TYR A 96 22.14 11.06 -7.97
C TYR A 96 21.50 12.17 -7.17
N ILE A 97 20.35 11.92 -6.53
CA ILE A 97 19.65 12.93 -5.73
C ILE A 97 20.50 13.34 -4.51
N GLN A 98 21.17 12.39 -3.86
CA GLN A 98 22.01 12.69 -2.69
C GLN A 98 23.23 13.55 -3.02
N GLU A 99 23.78 13.44 -4.23
CA GLU A 99 24.90 14.27 -4.70
C GLU A 99 24.51 15.76 -4.78
N TYR A 100 23.25 16.08 -5.10
CA TYR A 100 22.77 17.46 -5.20
C TYR A 100 22.31 18.08 -3.87
N ILE A 101 22.08 17.26 -2.83
CA ILE A 101 21.58 17.72 -1.53
C ILE A 101 22.71 17.88 -0.49
N ARG A 102 23.92 17.39 -0.80
CA ARG A 102 25.15 17.63 -0.02
C ARG A 102 25.90 18.86 -0.50
#